data_AF-A0A5C7VRD9-F1
#
_entry.id   AF-A0A5C7VRD9-F1
#
_cell.length_a   1.000
_cell.length_b   1.000
_cell.length_c   1.000
_cell.angle_alpha   90.00
_cell.angle_beta   90.00
_cell.angle_gamma   90.00
#
_symmetry.space_group_name_H-M   'P 1'
#
loop_
_entity.id
_entity.type
_entity.pdbx_description
1 polymer ?
#
loop_
_entity_poly.entity_id
_entity_poly.type
_entity_poly.pdbx_seq_one_letter_code
_entity_poly.pdbx_strand_id
1 'polypeptide(L)'
;MRRLELFAASVLLALCPVLQAETQVQVVGLFPNAAVLRVDGQRKLVRAGQVGPGGVKVISADSKGALLEVDGVQRSYAMTREYN
;
A
#
# COMPACT_ATOMS: atom_id res chain seq x y z
N MET A 1 -46.75 3.39 -2.44
CA MET A 1 -45.77 3.00 -3.48
C MET A 1 -44.45 3.76 -3.32
N ARG A 2 -44.41 5.10 -3.39
CA ARG A 2 -43.21 5.94 -3.14
C ARG A 2 -42.41 5.65 -1.85
N ARG A 3 -43.07 5.33 -0.73
CA ARG A 3 -42.40 5.02 0.54
C ARG A 3 -41.60 3.70 0.48
N LEU A 4 -42.07 2.73 -0.31
CA LEU A 4 -41.40 1.44 -0.48
C LEU A 4 -40.12 1.60 -1.33
N GLU A 5 -40.16 2.47 -2.34
CA GLU A 5 -38.99 2.81 -3.16
C GLU A 5 -37.91 3.54 -2.35
N LEU A 6 -38.30 4.44 -1.44
CA LEU A 6 -37.36 5.10 -0.53
C LEU A 6 -36.68 4.11 0.42
N PHE A 7 -37.43 3.11 0.91
CA PHE A 7 -36.85 2.03 1.72
C PHE A 7 -35.89 1.16 0.91
N ALA A 8 -36.29 0.75 -0.29
CA ALA A 8 -35.45 -0.04 -1.20
C ALA A 8 -34.15 0.70 -1.59
N ALA A 9 -34.22 2.01 -1.86
CA ALA A 9 -33.06 2.84 -2.15
C ALA A 9 -32.10 2.95 -0.94
N SER A 10 -32.63 3.04 0.29
CA SER A 10 -31.79 3.11 1.49
C SER A 10 -31.05 1.79 1.76
N VAL A 11 -31.72 0.65 1.51
CA VAL A 11 -31.11 -0.68 1.65
C VAL A 11 -30.02 -0.89 0.61
N LEU A 12 -30.24 -0.41 -0.62
CA LEU A 12 -29.24 -0.49 -1.69
C LEU A 12 -27.99 0.36 -1.38
N LEU A 13 -28.15 1.52 -0.74
CA LEU A 13 -27.03 2.38 -0.34
C LEU A 13 -26.22 1.79 0.82
N ALA A 14 -26.87 1.07 1.74
CA ALA A 14 -26.23 0.42 2.87
C ALA A 14 -25.39 -0.82 2.49
N LEU A 15 -25.62 -1.39 1.32
CA LEU A 15 -24.88 -2.54 0.78
C LEU A 15 -23.60 -2.15 0.03
N CYS A 16 -23.26 -0.87 -0.04
CA CYS A 16 -22.08 -0.42 -0.75
C CYS A 16 -20.82 -0.90 -0.01
N PRO A 17 -19.96 -1.74 -0.62
CA PRO A 17 -18.73 -2.18 0.02
C PRO A 17 -17.83 -0.96 0.19
N VAL A 18 -17.32 -0.78 1.42
CA VAL A 18 -16.32 0.23 1.71
C VAL A 18 -15.05 -0.20 0.97
N LEU A 19 -14.76 0.46 -0.15
CA LEU A 19 -13.52 0.25 -0.90
C LEU A 19 -12.37 0.67 0.01
N GLN A 20 -11.73 -0.31 0.66
CA GLN A 20 -10.44 -0.09 1.30
C GLN A 20 -9.44 0.13 0.17
N ALA A 21 -8.94 1.36 0.05
CA ALA A 21 -7.92 1.68 -0.94
C ALA A 21 -6.70 0.80 -0.66
N GLU A 22 -6.35 -0.04 -1.63
CA GLU A 22 -5.15 -0.87 -1.56
C GLU A 22 -3.94 0.05 -1.47
N THR A 23 -3.17 -0.05 -0.39
CA THR A 23 -1.99 0.79 -0.16
C THR A 23 -1.02 0.58 -1.31
N GLN A 24 -0.86 1.61 -2.16
CA GLN A 24 -0.03 1.48 -3.36
C GLN A 24 1.44 1.67 -2.97
N VAL A 25 2.12 0.55 -2.73
CA VAL A 25 3.52 0.51 -2.34
C VAL A 25 4.40 0.36 -3.58
N GLN A 26 5.32 1.30 -3.80
CA GLN A 26 6.32 1.21 -4.86
C GLN A 26 7.72 1.42 -4.28
N VAL A 27 8.66 0.58 -4.69
CA VAL A 27 10.07 0.74 -4.32
C VAL A 27 10.76 1.57 -5.39
N VAL A 28 10.98 2.84 -5.09
CA VAL A 28 11.58 3.81 -6.02
C VAL A 28 13.10 3.83 -5.95
N GLY A 29 13.70 3.31 -4.88
CA GLY A 29 15.14 3.26 -4.72
C GLY A 29 15.58 2.23 -3.68
N LEU A 30 16.74 1.64 -3.91
CA LEU A 30 17.34 0.62 -3.05
C LEU A 30 18.70 1.12 -2.55
N PHE A 31 18.91 1.01 -1.25
CA PHE A 31 20.14 1.36 -0.55
C PHE A 31 20.52 0.22 0.40
N PRO A 32 21.80 0.09 0.78
CA PRO A 32 22.20 -0.89 1.79
C PRO A 32 21.40 -0.67 3.09
N ASN A 33 20.59 -1.65 3.48
CA ASN A 33 19.72 -1.61 4.66
C ASN A 33 18.64 -0.51 4.64
N ALA A 34 18.32 0.09 3.50
CA ALA A 34 17.22 1.06 3.39
C ALA A 34 16.56 1.03 2.01
N ALA A 35 15.26 1.27 1.97
CA ALA A 35 14.52 1.41 0.72
C ALA A 35 13.81 2.77 0.69
N VAL A 36 13.81 3.42 -0.46
CA VAL A 36 12.92 4.55 -0.70
C VAL A 36 11.61 3.99 -1.17
N LEU A 37 10.59 4.15 -0.35
CA LEU A 37 9.22 3.71 -0.62
C LEU A 37 8.41 4.92 -1.07
N ARG A 38 7.60 4.73 -2.12
CA ARG A 38 6.52 5.63 -2.50
C ARG A 38 5.22 4.97 -2.06
N VAL A 39 4.52 5.61 -1.13
CA VAL A 39 3.23 5.17 -0.60
C VAL A 39 2.29 6.36 -0.61
N ASP A 40 1.11 6.20 -1.22
CA ASP A 40 0.09 7.25 -1.35
C ASP A 40 0.63 8.59 -1.90
N GLY A 41 1.55 8.51 -2.86
CA GLY A 41 2.19 9.68 -3.49
C GLY A 41 3.34 10.30 -2.69
N GLN A 42 3.57 9.89 -1.44
CA GLN A 42 4.70 10.36 -0.64
C GLN A 42 5.90 9.44 -0.78
N ARG A 43 7.08 10.01 -1.05
CA ARG A 43 8.36 9.29 -1.11
C ARG A 43 9.10 9.44 0.21
N LYS A 44 9.48 8.32 0.83
CA LYS A 44 10.22 8.32 2.10
C LYS A 44 11.27 7.22 2.13
N LEU A 45 12.45 7.55 2.63
CA LEU A 45 13.49 6.58 2.96
C LEU A 45 13.11 5.86 4.26
N VAL A 46 13.06 4.54 4.23
CA VAL A 46 12.76 3.69 5.37
C VAL A 46 13.90 2.69 5.53
N ARG A 47 14.45 2.60 6.75
CA ARG A 47 15.54 1.67 7.08
C ARG A 47 14.99 0.29 7.43
N ALA A 48 15.79 -0.74 7.23
CA ALA A 48 15.50 -2.09 7.68
C ALA A 48 15.19 -2.09 9.19
N GLY A 49 14.13 -2.81 9.57
CA GLY A 49 13.56 -2.84 10.91
C GLY A 49 12.56 -1.72 11.22
N GLN A 50 12.46 -0.68 10.39
CA GLN A 50 11.51 0.43 10.60
C GLN A 50 10.21 0.25 9.81
N VAL A 51 9.15 0.82 10.36
CA VAL A 51 7.84 0.92 9.71
C VAL A 51 7.77 2.23 8.93
N GLY A 52 7.50 2.10 7.64
CA GLY A 52 7.31 3.16 6.68
C GLY A 52 5.86 3.67 6.61
N PRO A 53 5.59 4.61 5.69
CA PRO A 53 4.23 5.08 5.42
C PRO A 53 3.32 3.94 4.97
N GLY A 54 2.03 4.02 5.30
CA GLY A 54 1.04 2.98 4.99
C GLY A 54 1.22 1.66 5.74
N GLY A 55 2.00 1.65 6.84
CA GLY A 55 2.20 0.45 7.65
C GLY A 55 3.22 -0.55 7.07
N VAL A 56 3.95 -0.17 6.02
CA VAL A 56 4.91 -1.04 5.33
C VAL A 56 6.21 -1.12 6.12
N LYS A 57 6.57 -2.29 6.63
CA LYS A 57 7.85 -2.48 7.34
C LYS A 57 8.92 -2.99 6.39
N VAL A 58 10.10 -2.37 6.41
CA VAL A 58 11.25 -2.88 5.65
C VAL A 58 11.93 -3.95 6.49
N ILE A 59 11.95 -5.19 6.03
CA ILE A 59 12.68 -6.28 6.70
C ILE A 59 14.15 -6.24 6.28
N SER A 60 14.40 -6.13 4.98
CA SER A 60 15.73 -5.98 4.40
C SER A 60 15.67 -5.25 3.07
N ALA A 61 16.76 -4.60 2.69
CA ALA A 61 16.91 -3.96 1.38
C ALA A 61 18.36 -4.10 0.89
N ASP A 62 18.50 -4.60 -0.34
CA ASP A 62 19.76 -4.78 -1.05
C ASP A 62 19.66 -4.25 -2.48
N SER A 63 20.72 -4.41 -3.28
CA SER A 63 20.76 -3.92 -4.67
C SER A 63 19.85 -4.68 -5.64
N LYS A 64 19.34 -5.84 -5.27
CA LYS A 64 18.43 -6.68 -6.07
C LYS A 64 16.96 -6.37 -5.74
N GLY A 65 16.65 -6.09 -4.48
CA GLY A 65 15.29 -5.82 -4.04
C GLY A 65 15.16 -5.46 -2.56
N ALA A 66 13.92 -5.25 -2.12
CA ALA A 66 13.56 -5.05 -0.73
C ALA A 66 12.53 -6.08 -0.27
N LEU A 67 12.77 -6.73 0.87
CA LEU A 67 11.79 -7.55 1.55
C LEU A 67 10.95 -6.63 2.43
N LEU A 68 9.67 -6.49 2.09
CA LEU A 68 8.72 -5.62 2.79
C LEU A 68 7.63 -6.47 3.45
N GLU A 69 7.20 -6.08 4.63
CA GLU A 69 6.03 -6.64 5.29
C GLU A 69 4.89 -5.63 5.19
N VAL A 70 3.79 -6.06 4.57
CA VAL A 70 2.58 -5.26 4.34
C VAL A 70 1.42 -6.07 4.90
N ASP A 71 0.65 -5.48 5.82
CA ASP A 71 -0.46 -6.15 6.52
C ASP A 71 -0.09 -7.51 7.15
N GLY A 72 1.14 -7.62 7.66
CA GLY A 72 1.67 -8.85 8.27
C GLY A 72 2.12 -9.92 7.27
N VAL A 73 2.05 -9.65 5.96
CA VAL A 73 2.55 -10.55 4.91
C VAL A 73 3.87 -10.03 4.36
N GLN A 74 4.90 -10.87 4.41
CA GLN A 74 6.20 -10.55 3.84
C GLN A 74 6.21 -10.83 2.34
N ARG A 75 6.57 -9.83 1.55
CA ARG A 75 6.66 -9.89 0.09
C ARG A 75 7.96 -9.24 -0.37
N SER A 76 8.60 -9.86 -1.35
CA SER A 76 9.78 -9.28 -1.99
C SER A 76 9.35 -8.32 -3.10
N TYR A 77 9.84 -7.09 -3.04
CA TYR A 77 9.61 -6.05 -4.03
C TYR A 77 10.91 -5.77 -4.75
N ALA A 78 10.90 -5.92 -6.08
CA ALA A 78 11.96 -5.43 -6.93
C ALA A 78 11.87 -3.90 -7.06
N MET A 79 12.98 -3.25 -7.43
CA MET A 79 12.96 -1.83 -7.75
C MET A 79 12.04 -1.59 -8.94
N THR A 80 11.07 -0.69 -8.77
CA THR A 80 10.19 -0.28 -9.87
C THR A 80 11.03 0.50 -10.87
N ARG A 81 11.15 -0.04 -12.09
CA ARG A 81 11.82 0.65 -13.20
C ARG A 81 10.82 1.63 -13.82
N GLU A 82 10.91 2.90 -13.46
CA GLU A 82 10.17 3.97 -14.11
C GLU A 82 10.82 4.18 -15.50
N TYR A 83 10.23 3.61 -16.56
CA TYR A 83 10.62 3.93 -17.94
C TYR A 83 10.12 5.34 -18.25
N ASN A 84 11.03 6.21 -18.68
CA ASN A 84 10.74 7.57 -19.15
C ASN A 84 10.42 7.56 -20.64
#